data_AF-A0AAD6SYE8-F1
#
_entry.id   AF-A0AAD6SYE8-F1
#
_cell.length_a   1.000
_cell.length_b   1.000
_cell.length_c   1.000
_cell.angle_alpha   90.00
_cell.angle_beta   90.00
_cell.angle_gamma   90.00
#
_symmetry.space_group_name_H-M   'P 1'
#
loop_
_entity.id
_entity.type
_entity.pdbx_description
1 polymer ?
#
loop_
_entity_poly.entity_id
_entity_poly.type
_entity_poly.pdbx_seq_one_letter_code
_entity_poly.pdbx_strand_id
1 'polypeptide(L)'
;MRDLLVGQNGTLTATVPYFQRPGEEKIWAGAAGILSSARDLSVWVSMLLNEGRHPVTNVTVIPADVVEHVALGASVSLKKAEFPETVSDPKVYGCGQNRFSYRAHEIIEHGGSNPGFKTIVSRLPHDNIGLVVLSNDDNGVRVMEPVKFQIIDALVGLEPINWSQRYASLDMSRLLPTPSA
;
A
#
# COMPACT_ATOMS: atom_id res chain seq x y z
N MET A 1 -3.84 -4.18 21.61
CA MET A 1 -3.38 -2.78 21.63
C MET A 1 -3.11 -2.44 23.09
N ARG A 2 -1.84 -2.29 23.49
CA ARG A 2 -1.49 -1.85 24.85
C ARG A 2 -1.56 -0.32 24.86
N ASP A 3 -2.30 0.24 25.79
CA ASP A 3 -2.26 1.67 26.05
C ASP A 3 -0.92 2.00 26.70
N LEU A 4 0.01 2.55 25.91
CA LEU A 4 1.34 2.97 26.36
C LEU A 4 1.30 4.33 27.09
N LEU A 5 0.12 4.95 27.20
CA LEU A 5 -0.08 6.28 27.77
C LEU A 5 -0.60 6.24 29.22
N VAL A 6 -0.87 5.06 29.76
CA VAL A 6 -1.28 4.91 31.17
C VAL A 6 -0.18 5.46 32.08
N GLY A 7 -0.41 6.65 32.64
CA GLY A 7 0.51 7.33 33.56
C GLY A 7 1.41 8.40 32.94
N GLN A 8 1.34 8.66 31.63
CA GLN A 8 2.05 9.80 31.03
C GLN A 8 1.19 11.06 31.09
N ASN A 9 1.57 11.98 31.98
CA ASN A 9 0.93 13.29 32.10
C ASN A 9 1.54 14.25 31.06
N GLY A 10 0.96 14.32 29.87
CA GLY A 10 1.42 15.17 28.78
C GLY A 10 0.31 15.50 27.79
N THR A 11 0.35 16.70 27.21
CA THR A 11 -0.54 17.07 26.10
C THR A 11 -0.12 16.25 24.88
N LEU A 12 -1.05 15.51 24.28
CA LEU A 12 -0.80 14.80 23.02
C LEU A 12 -0.34 15.82 21.97
N THR A 13 0.92 15.70 21.56
CA THR A 13 1.47 16.47 20.44
C THR A 13 1.17 15.73 19.15
N ALA A 14 0.67 16.46 18.15
CA ALA A 14 0.45 15.88 16.83
C ALA A 14 1.79 15.38 16.26
N THR A 15 1.83 14.13 15.80
CA THR A 15 3.01 13.54 15.15
C THR A 15 3.44 14.37 13.94
N VAL A 16 2.48 14.95 13.24
CA VAL A 16 2.72 15.96 12.21
C VAL A 16 2.35 17.32 12.81
N PRO A 17 3.33 18.21 13.04
CA PRO A 17 3.09 19.47 13.74
C PRO A 17 2.37 20.53 12.88
N TYR A 18 2.05 20.20 11.63
CA TYR A 18 1.31 21.04 10.69
C TYR A 18 0.26 20.21 9.94
N PHE A 19 -0.86 20.84 9.60
CA PHE A 19 -1.88 20.25 8.74
C PHE A 19 -1.70 20.80 7.32
N GLN A 20 -1.81 19.95 6.29
CA GLN A 20 -1.82 20.42 4.91
C GLN A 20 -3.04 21.31 4.69
N ARG A 21 -2.84 22.62 4.52
CA ARG A 21 -3.93 23.58 4.39
C ARG A 21 -4.55 23.48 2.98
N PRO A 22 -5.84 23.80 2.82
CA PRO A 22 -6.43 23.95 1.49
C PRO A 22 -5.57 24.89 0.62
N GLY A 23 -5.15 24.42 -0.54
CA GLY A 23 -4.23 25.10 -1.46
C GLY A 23 -2.80 24.53 -1.48
N GLU A 24 -2.37 23.80 -0.43
CA GLU A 24 -1.03 23.19 -0.38
C GLU A 24 -0.93 21.93 -1.25
N GLU A 25 -2.06 21.28 -1.58
CA GLU A 25 -2.12 20.19 -2.54
C GLU A 25 -1.59 20.58 -3.93
N LYS A 26 -1.63 21.88 -4.26
CA LYS A 26 -1.17 22.42 -5.55
C LYS A 26 0.32 22.21 -5.78
N ILE A 27 1.11 22.15 -4.71
CA ILE A 27 2.57 22.05 -4.81
C ILE A 27 2.97 20.72 -5.46
N TRP A 28 2.27 19.63 -5.13
CA TRP A 28 2.51 18.27 -5.67
C TRP A 28 1.27 17.69 -6.38
N ALA A 29 0.41 18.54 -6.95
CA ALA A 29 -0.92 18.15 -7.41
C ALA A 29 -0.91 16.92 -8.35
N GLY A 30 0.01 16.90 -9.31
CA GLY A 30 0.11 15.81 -10.28
C GLY A 30 0.59 14.47 -9.70
N ALA A 31 1.33 14.49 -8.58
CA ALA A 31 1.90 13.28 -7.99
C ALA A 31 1.18 12.82 -6.72
N ALA A 32 0.60 13.74 -5.94
CA ALA A 32 0.12 13.48 -4.58
C ALA A 32 -1.07 14.35 -4.13
N GLY A 33 -1.69 15.13 -5.03
CA GLY A 33 -2.76 16.06 -4.68
C GLY A 33 -4.18 15.50 -4.75
N ILE A 34 -4.34 14.21 -5.10
CA ILE A 34 -5.66 13.59 -5.17
C ILE A 34 -6.17 13.34 -3.74
N LEU A 35 -7.34 13.88 -3.44
CA LEU A 35 -8.13 13.56 -2.26
C LEU A 35 -9.24 12.58 -2.66
N SER A 36 -9.40 11.51 -1.90
CA SER A 36 -10.36 10.45 -2.23
C SER A 36 -10.86 9.74 -0.97
N SER A 37 -11.74 8.76 -1.16
CA SER A 37 -12.28 7.92 -0.09
C SER A 37 -12.11 6.44 -0.43
N ALA A 38 -12.23 5.55 0.57
CA ALA A 38 -12.24 4.12 0.32
C ALA A 38 -13.36 3.70 -0.66
N ARG A 39 -14.49 4.41 -0.65
CA ARG A 39 -15.62 4.19 -1.57
C ARG A 39 -15.24 4.54 -3.01
N ASP A 40 -14.60 5.68 -3.23
CA ASP A 40 -14.25 6.11 -4.59
C ASP A 40 -13.10 5.29 -5.15
N LEU A 41 -12.09 5.00 -4.31
CA LEU A 41 -10.97 4.13 -4.68
C LEU A 41 -11.42 2.70 -4.97
N SER A 42 -12.44 2.17 -4.28
CA SER A 42 -12.95 0.82 -4.59
C SER A 42 -13.61 0.77 -5.97
N VAL A 43 -14.31 1.83 -6.39
CA VAL A 43 -14.85 1.94 -7.76
C VAL A 43 -13.71 2.01 -8.78
N TRP A 44 -12.67 2.80 -8.51
CA TRP A 44 -11.50 2.91 -9.38
C TRP A 44 -10.76 1.57 -9.53
N VAL A 45 -10.46 0.89 -8.43
CA VAL A 45 -9.79 -0.43 -8.45
C VAL A 45 -10.66 -1.48 -9.15
N SER A 46 -11.97 -1.48 -8.91
CA SER A 46 -12.90 -2.38 -9.61
C SER A 46 -12.93 -2.13 -11.12
N MET A 47 -12.85 -0.86 -11.53
CA MET A 47 -12.75 -0.50 -12.94
C MET A 47 -11.44 -0.99 -13.57
N LEU A 48 -10.32 -0.90 -12.86
CA LEU A 48 -9.03 -1.44 -13.33
C LEU A 48 -9.02 -2.97 -13.42
N LEU A 49 -9.67 -3.66 -12.48
CA LEU A 49 -9.88 -5.12 -12.55
C LEU A 49 -10.81 -5.51 -13.71
N ASN A 50 -11.78 -4.66 -14.03
CA ASN A 50 -12.69 -4.83 -15.16
C ASN A 50 -12.15 -4.19 -16.46
N GLU A 51 -10.83 -4.24 -16.66
CA GLU A 51 -10.17 -3.83 -17.91
C GLU A 51 -10.50 -2.39 -18.35
N GLY A 52 -10.71 -1.50 -17.38
CA GLY A 52 -11.02 -0.09 -17.62
C GLY A 52 -12.51 0.23 -17.80
N ARG A 53 -13.40 -0.74 -17.63
CA ARG A 53 -14.87 -0.55 -17.66
C ARG A 53 -15.43 -0.25 -16.27
N HIS A 54 -16.29 0.76 -16.17
CA HIS A 54 -16.94 1.11 -14.91
C HIS A 54 -17.75 -0.09 -14.37
N PRO A 55 -17.64 -0.45 -13.08
CA PRO A 55 -18.15 -1.72 -12.53
C PRO A 55 -19.69 -1.85 -12.57
N VAL A 56 -20.42 -0.74 -12.59
CA VAL A 56 -21.90 -0.73 -12.62
C VAL A 56 -22.47 -0.45 -14.01
N THR A 57 -22.06 0.63 -14.65
CA THR A 57 -22.59 1.04 -15.97
C THR A 57 -21.99 0.28 -17.14
N ASN A 58 -20.90 -0.46 -16.94
CA ASN A 58 -20.13 -1.16 -17.96
C ASN A 58 -19.58 -0.28 -19.10
N VAL A 59 -19.60 1.05 -18.92
CA VAL A 59 -19.01 1.99 -19.88
C VAL A 59 -17.48 1.90 -19.78
N THR A 60 -16.81 1.77 -20.93
CA THR A 60 -15.35 1.85 -21.02
C THR A 60 -14.88 3.27 -20.70
N VAL A 61 -14.16 3.43 -19.60
CA VAL A 61 -13.54 4.70 -19.17
C VAL A 61 -12.09 4.76 -19.63
N ILE A 62 -11.38 3.64 -19.51
CA ILE A 62 -10.00 3.47 -19.95
C ILE A 62 -9.97 2.29 -20.93
N PRO A 63 -9.33 2.41 -22.11
CA PRO A 63 -9.11 1.27 -22.98
C PRO A 63 -8.33 0.15 -22.29
N ALA A 64 -8.70 -1.11 -22.54
CA ALA A 64 -8.10 -2.27 -21.86
C ALA A 64 -6.58 -2.37 -22.09
N ASP A 65 -6.12 -2.08 -23.31
CA ASP A 65 -4.71 -2.04 -23.69
C ASP A 65 -3.93 -0.98 -22.91
N VAL A 66 -4.55 0.16 -22.61
CA VAL A 66 -3.94 1.19 -21.76
C VAL A 66 -3.82 0.70 -20.32
N VAL A 67 -4.85 0.05 -19.76
CA VAL A 67 -4.80 -0.53 -18.39
C VAL A 67 -3.68 -1.56 -18.27
N GLU A 68 -3.52 -2.41 -19.27
CA GLU A 68 -2.44 -3.39 -19.34
C GLU A 68 -1.07 -2.70 -19.45
N HIS A 69 -0.92 -1.77 -20.39
CA HIS A 69 0.35 -1.09 -20.64
C HIS A 69 0.87 -0.36 -19.39
N VAL A 70 0.02 0.37 -18.68
CA VAL A 70 0.45 1.13 -17.48
C VAL A 70 0.85 0.25 -16.30
N ALA A 71 0.47 -1.04 -16.32
CA ALA A 71 0.86 -2.03 -15.32
C ALA A 71 2.19 -2.74 -15.67
N LEU A 72 2.73 -2.54 -16.87
CA LEU A 72 4.02 -3.12 -17.26
C LEU A 72 5.17 -2.46 -16.50
N GLY A 73 6.19 -3.25 -16.18
CA GLY A 73 7.43 -2.75 -15.58
C GLY A 73 8.34 -2.10 -16.62
N ALA A 74 8.86 -0.92 -16.30
CA ALA A 74 9.91 -0.24 -17.07
C ALA A 74 11.28 -0.29 -16.37
N SER A 75 11.30 -0.53 -15.06
CA SER A 75 12.51 -0.62 -14.24
C SER A 75 12.39 -1.74 -13.21
N VAL A 76 13.53 -2.25 -12.75
CA VAL A 76 13.62 -3.32 -11.74
C VAL A 76 14.06 -2.76 -10.41
N SER A 77 13.37 -3.11 -9.33
CA SER A 77 13.81 -2.85 -7.97
C SER A 77 14.83 -3.90 -7.54
N LEU A 78 16.03 -3.46 -7.20
CA LEU A 78 17.12 -4.34 -6.74
C LEU A 78 17.14 -4.54 -5.22
N LYS A 79 16.06 -4.19 -4.52
CA LYS A 79 15.99 -4.36 -3.06
C LYS A 79 15.85 -5.83 -2.70
N LYS A 80 16.68 -6.29 -1.76
CA LYS A 80 16.50 -7.58 -1.11
C LYS A 80 15.16 -7.60 -0.38
N ALA A 81 14.42 -8.69 -0.52
CA ALA A 81 13.18 -8.90 0.20
C ALA A 81 13.40 -8.91 1.71
N GLU A 82 12.44 -8.35 2.46
CA GLU A 82 12.50 -8.32 3.93
C GLU A 82 12.24 -9.71 4.53
N PHE A 83 11.36 -10.49 3.89
CA PHE A 83 11.02 -11.86 4.27
C PHE A 83 11.04 -12.81 3.07
N PRO A 84 11.33 -14.12 3.26
CA PRO A 84 11.24 -15.13 2.21
C PRO A 84 9.90 -15.13 1.47
N GLU A 85 8.80 -14.89 2.18
CA GLU A 85 7.44 -14.91 1.62
C GLU A 85 7.09 -13.61 0.86
N THR A 86 7.88 -12.55 1.08
CA THR A 86 7.82 -11.27 0.33
C THR A 86 8.86 -11.18 -0.79
N VAL A 87 9.58 -12.28 -1.04
CA VAL A 87 10.46 -12.37 -2.20
C VAL A 87 9.62 -12.16 -3.44
N SER A 88 9.89 -11.03 -4.09
CA SER A 88 9.23 -10.59 -5.30
C SER A 88 10.23 -10.75 -6.43
N ASP A 89 10.13 -11.86 -7.16
CA ASP A 89 10.99 -12.13 -8.30
C ASP A 89 10.44 -11.44 -9.56
N PRO A 90 11.23 -10.56 -10.19
CA PRO A 90 11.63 -9.26 -9.66
C PRO A 90 10.44 -8.33 -9.40
N LYS A 91 10.52 -7.44 -8.38
CA LYS A 91 9.61 -6.28 -8.26
C LYS A 91 9.97 -5.24 -9.31
N VAL A 92 9.04 -4.93 -10.20
CA VAL A 92 9.22 -3.94 -11.27
C VAL A 92 8.36 -2.71 -11.05
N TYR A 93 8.78 -1.57 -11.62
CA TYR A 93 8.03 -0.32 -11.58
C TYR A 93 7.87 0.29 -12.97
N GLY A 94 6.65 0.76 -13.28
CA GLY A 94 6.26 1.31 -14.57
C GLY A 94 5.60 2.68 -14.48
N CYS A 95 4.50 2.87 -15.20
CA CYS A 95 3.72 4.11 -15.25
C CYS A 95 2.97 4.39 -13.92
N GLY A 96 3.73 4.66 -12.86
CA GLY A 96 3.17 4.99 -11.54
C GLY A 96 2.67 3.78 -10.75
N GLN A 97 3.17 2.57 -11.03
CA GLN A 97 2.72 1.34 -10.37
C GLN A 97 3.88 0.37 -10.21
N ASN A 98 3.92 -0.32 -9.07
CA ASN A 98 4.75 -1.50 -8.88
C ASN A 98 3.99 -2.74 -9.34
N ARG A 99 4.71 -3.71 -9.90
CA ARG A 99 4.20 -5.06 -10.20
C ARG A 99 5.17 -6.10 -9.66
N PHE A 100 4.66 -7.09 -8.95
CA PHE A 100 5.47 -8.14 -8.33
C PHE A 100 4.63 -9.35 -7.94
N SER A 101 5.28 -10.46 -7.61
CA SER A 101 4.62 -11.63 -7.02
C SER A 101 4.68 -11.61 -5.49
N TYR A 102 3.62 -12.04 -4.85
CA TYR A 102 3.56 -12.37 -3.43
C TYR A 102 2.98 -13.78 -3.28
N ARG A 103 3.78 -14.72 -2.77
CA ARG A 103 3.37 -16.14 -2.61
C ARG A 103 2.68 -16.72 -3.86
N ALA A 104 3.25 -16.45 -5.05
CA ALA A 104 2.74 -16.82 -6.37
C ALA A 104 1.47 -16.10 -6.87
N HIS A 105 0.99 -15.08 -6.15
CA HIS A 105 -0.07 -14.19 -6.61
C HIS A 105 0.51 -12.89 -7.16
N GLU A 106 0.06 -12.50 -8.35
CA GLU A 106 0.46 -11.23 -8.95
C GLU A 106 -0.19 -10.05 -8.24
N ILE A 107 0.61 -9.07 -7.84
CA ILE A 107 0.15 -7.81 -7.27
C ILE A 107 0.61 -6.66 -8.16
N ILE A 108 -0.34 -5.78 -8.51
CA ILE A 108 -0.07 -4.45 -9.03
C ILE A 108 -0.49 -3.44 -7.97
N GLU A 109 0.42 -2.59 -7.51
CA GLU A 109 0.15 -1.65 -6.41
C GLU A 109 0.79 -0.27 -6.60
N HIS A 110 0.23 0.71 -5.90
CA HIS A 110 0.92 1.96 -5.61
C HIS A 110 0.68 2.40 -4.17
N GLY A 111 1.73 2.90 -3.53
CA GLY A 111 1.66 3.48 -2.19
C GLY A 111 1.48 4.99 -2.25
N GLY A 112 0.95 5.59 -1.19
CA GLY A 112 0.89 7.04 -1.00
C GLY A 112 1.47 7.43 0.34
N SER A 113 2.24 8.52 0.35
CA SER A 113 2.92 9.01 1.53
C SER A 113 2.85 10.53 1.63
N ASN A 114 1.70 11.04 2.06
CA ASN A 114 1.57 12.42 2.48
C ASN A 114 1.76 12.53 4.00
N PRO A 115 2.19 13.69 4.53
CA PRO A 115 2.28 13.90 5.97
C PRO A 115 0.94 13.57 6.66
N GLY A 116 0.97 12.60 7.58
CA GLY A 116 -0.19 12.16 8.33
C GLY A 116 -1.17 11.26 7.57
N PHE A 117 -0.94 10.99 6.29
CA PHE A 117 -1.81 10.13 5.48
C PHE A 117 -1.01 9.12 4.66
N LYS A 118 -1.27 7.84 4.88
CA LYS A 118 -0.63 6.73 4.18
C LYS A 118 -1.68 5.91 3.45
N THR A 119 -1.38 5.54 2.22
CA THR A 119 -2.28 4.73 1.38
C THR A 119 -1.50 3.58 0.76
N ILE A 120 -2.17 2.43 0.60
CA ILE A 120 -1.72 1.36 -0.27
C ILE A 120 -2.94 0.92 -1.07
N VAL A 121 -2.84 1.02 -2.39
CA VAL A 121 -3.87 0.54 -3.31
C VAL A 121 -3.27 -0.58 -4.14
N SER A 122 -3.84 -1.78 -4.02
CA SER A 122 -3.36 -3.00 -4.65
C SER A 122 -4.48 -3.70 -5.40
N ARG A 123 -4.13 -4.34 -6.51
CA ARG A 123 -5.02 -5.27 -7.22
C ARG A 123 -4.27 -6.54 -7.60
N LEU A 124 -4.98 -7.67 -7.55
CA LEU A 124 -4.53 -8.98 -7.98
C LEU A 124 -5.42 -9.38 -9.16
N PRO A 125 -5.00 -9.10 -10.41
CA PRO A 125 -5.86 -9.29 -11.58
C PRO A 125 -6.30 -10.74 -11.76
N HIS A 126 -5.38 -11.69 -11.55
CA HIS A 126 -5.66 -13.11 -11.71
C HIS A 126 -6.60 -13.68 -10.64
N ASP A 127 -6.67 -13.05 -9.47
CA ASP A 127 -7.54 -13.46 -8.37
C ASP A 127 -8.85 -12.65 -8.33
N ASN A 128 -8.99 -11.63 -9.18
CA ASN A 128 -10.08 -10.65 -9.18
C ASN A 128 -10.27 -9.97 -7.81
N ILE A 129 -9.16 -9.62 -7.15
CA ILE A 129 -9.15 -8.98 -5.83
C ILE A 129 -8.65 -7.55 -5.94
N GLY A 130 -9.39 -6.62 -5.33
CA GLY A 130 -8.98 -5.23 -5.13
C GLY A 130 -8.88 -4.90 -3.64
N LEU A 131 -7.78 -4.27 -3.23
CA LEU A 131 -7.54 -3.93 -1.83
C LEU A 131 -7.08 -2.48 -1.69
N VAL A 132 -7.79 -1.73 -0.85
CA VAL A 132 -7.49 -0.33 -0.53
C VAL A 132 -7.31 -0.24 0.98
N VAL A 133 -6.10 0.10 1.42
CA VAL A 133 -5.79 0.35 2.82
C VAL A 133 -5.43 1.83 2.97
N LEU A 134 -6.07 2.51 3.91
CA LEU A 134 -5.84 3.92 4.21
C LEU A 134 -5.52 4.05 5.70
N SER A 135 -4.57 4.92 6.03
CA SER A 135 -4.21 5.25 7.41
C SER A 135 -4.01 6.75 7.55
N ASN A 136 -4.53 7.31 8.64
CA ASN A 136 -4.31 8.69 9.07
C ASN A 136 -3.21 8.79 10.14
N ASP A 137 -2.33 7.80 10.22
CA ASP A 137 -1.11 7.82 11.03
C ASP A 137 0.09 8.06 10.11
N ASP A 138 0.97 8.98 10.48
CA ASP A 138 2.17 9.26 9.71
C ASP A 138 3.12 8.05 9.62
N ASN A 139 3.09 7.16 10.61
CA ASN A 139 3.79 5.87 10.62
C ASN A 139 2.94 4.72 10.09
N GLY A 140 1.75 4.99 9.54
CA GLY A 140 0.75 4.00 9.16
C GLY A 140 1.26 2.89 8.24
N VAL A 141 2.23 3.18 7.36
CA VAL A 141 2.83 2.19 6.44
C VAL A 141 3.27 0.91 7.18
N ARG A 142 3.77 1.04 8.42
CA ARG A 142 4.26 -0.09 9.24
C ARG A 142 3.15 -1.09 9.61
N VAL A 143 1.91 -0.62 9.69
CA VAL A 143 0.73 -1.43 10.02
C VAL A 143 0.00 -1.87 8.76
N MET A 144 0.06 -1.07 7.70
CA MET A 144 -0.71 -1.31 6.48
C MET A 144 -0.18 -2.51 5.68
N GLU A 145 1.13 -2.67 5.55
CA GLU A 145 1.74 -3.83 4.88
C GLU A 145 1.36 -5.18 5.53
N PRO A 146 1.51 -5.38 6.86
CA PRO A 146 1.09 -6.64 7.48
C PRO A 146 -0.42 -6.89 7.38
N VAL A 147 -1.24 -5.85 7.51
CA VAL A 147 -2.70 -5.95 7.30
C VAL A 147 -3.02 -6.37 5.87
N LYS A 148 -2.35 -5.78 4.87
CA LYS A 148 -2.51 -6.11 3.46
C LYS A 148 -2.24 -7.59 3.21
N PHE A 149 -1.08 -8.07 3.63
CA PHE A 149 -0.69 -9.47 3.42
C PHE A 149 -1.59 -10.45 4.18
N GLN A 150 -2.00 -10.12 5.41
CA GLN A 150 -2.93 -10.96 6.17
C GLN A 150 -4.30 -11.06 5.49
N ILE A 151 -4.81 -9.97 4.90
CA ILE A 151 -6.06 -9.98 4.13
C ILE A 151 -5.89 -10.79 2.86
N ILE A 152 -4.79 -10.60 2.12
CA ILE A 152 -4.52 -11.37 0.90
C ILE A 152 -4.46 -12.86 1.20
N ASP A 153 -3.66 -13.29 2.19
CA ASP A 153 -3.54 -14.69 2.61
C ASP A 153 -4.93 -15.30 2.89
N ALA A 154 -5.80 -14.58 3.60
CA ALA A 154 -7.15 -15.04 3.92
C ALA A 154 -8.06 -15.14 2.68
N LEU A 155 -7.96 -14.19 1.75
CA LEU A 155 -8.80 -14.17 0.54
C LEU A 155 -8.41 -15.24 -0.47
N VAL A 156 -7.11 -15.53 -0.60
CA VAL A 156 -6.60 -16.56 -1.54
C VAL A 156 -6.46 -17.95 -0.90
N GLY A 157 -6.89 -18.11 0.36
CA GLY A 157 -6.92 -19.41 1.04
C GLY A 157 -5.55 -19.97 1.39
N LEU A 158 -4.55 -19.10 1.60
CA LEU A 158 -3.21 -19.50 1.99
C LEU A 158 -3.12 -19.72 3.50
N GLU A 159 -2.19 -20.58 3.92
CA GLU A 159 -1.87 -20.73 5.35
C GLU A 159 -1.47 -19.38 5.95
N PRO A 160 -2.11 -18.96 7.06
CA PRO A 160 -1.95 -17.61 7.60
C PRO A 160 -0.58 -17.44 8.24
N ILE A 161 0.09 -16.34 7.90
CA ILE A 161 1.31 -15.90 8.57
C ILE A 161 0.94 -14.81 9.56
N ASN A 162 1.54 -14.83 10.76
CA ASN A 162 1.41 -13.73 11.71
C ASN A 162 2.26 -12.53 11.25
N TRP A 163 1.75 -11.81 10.27
CA TRP A 163 2.42 -10.66 9.66
C TRP A 163 2.65 -9.53 10.66
N SER A 164 1.71 -9.28 11.57
CA SER A 164 1.88 -8.28 12.62
C SER A 164 3.11 -8.57 13.50
N GLN A 165 3.31 -9.83 13.90
CA GLN A 165 4.48 -10.23 14.68
C GLN A 165 5.79 -10.13 13.87
N ARG A 166 5.77 -10.57 12.61
CA ARG A 166 6.92 -10.48 11.69
C ARG A 166 7.40 -9.03 11.55
N TYR A 167 6.50 -8.11 11.23
CA TYR A 167 6.83 -6.69 11.08
C TYR A 167 7.26 -6.04 12.40
N ALA A 168 6.61 -6.38 13.53
CA ALA A 168 7.04 -5.89 14.84
C ALA A 168 8.48 -6.33 15.19
N SER A 169 8.89 -7.54 14.79
CA SER A 169 10.26 -8.03 15.03
C SER A 169 11.32 -7.33 14.19
N LEU A 170 11.01 -6.97 12.93
CA LEU A 170 11.89 -6.16 12.09
C LEU A 170 12.15 -4.78 12.71
N ASP A 171 11.10 -4.13 13.20
CA ASP A 171 11.21 -2.80 13.80
C ASP A 171 12.10 -2.79 15.05
N MET A 172 11.99 -3.81 15.90
CA MET A 172 12.90 -3.98 17.03
C MET A 172 14.35 -4.18 16.57
N SER A 173 14.59 -4.96 15.52
CA SER A 173 15.95 -5.19 15.00
C SER A 173 16.61 -3.94 14.42
N ARG A 174 15.81 -3.00 13.87
CA ARG A 174 16.30 -1.73 13.33
C ARG A 174 16.61 -0.68 14.42
N LEU A 175 16.05 -0.83 15.61
CA LEU A 175 16.26 0.05 16.76
C LEU A 175 17.45 -0.38 17.63
N LEU A 176 17.91 -1.62 17.50
CA LEU A 176 19.11 -2.09 18.17
C LEU A 176 20.35 -1.70 17.33
N PRO A 177 21.41 -1.14 17.94
CA PRO A 177 22.64 -0.86 17.22
C PRO A 177 23.17 -2.15 16.59
N THR A 178 23.56 -2.10 15.32
CA THR A 178 24.27 -3.23 14.70
C THR A 178 25.50 -3.55 15.52
N PRO A 179 25.74 -4.81 15.91
CA PRO A 179 26.97 -5.17 16.61
C PRO A 179 28.15 -4.68 15.78
N SER A 180 29.00 -3.85 16.38
CA SER A 180 30.29 -3.49 15.78
C SER A 180 31.06 -4.79 15.54
N ALA A 181 31.43 -5.02 14.27
CA ALA A 181 32.32 -6.10 13.88
C ALA A 181 33.70 -5.95 14.52
#